data_AF-A0A3A0C2L7-F1
#
_entry.id   AF-A0A3A0C2L7-F1
#
_cell.length_a   1.000
_cell.length_b   1.000
_cell.length_c   1.000
_cell.angle_alpha   90.00
_cell.angle_beta   90.00
_cell.angle_gamma   90.00
#
_symmetry.space_group_name_H-M   'P 1'
#
loop_
_entity.id
_entity.type
_entity.pdbx_description
1 polymer ?
#
loop_
_entity_poly.entity_id
_entity_poly.type
_entity_poly.pdbx_seq_one_letter_code
_entity_poly.pdbx_strand_id
1 'polypeptide(L)'
;MSRRILVLVIGLMLTGMVGCSSHHHGSYGYGKGDYYWSKAGKDMSGLIEKHVKDPEKVKQVNEVLGEIITELKSAREQHRQYHRALYELNANYAAPPEDFTKILDELNNSRMRSAGKILGLRFKMKGLMTAEEWAALSGEMKEYGSRYYGKGAETTAPAPH
;
A
#
# COMPACT_ATOMS: atom_id res chain seq x y z
N MET A 1 -4.29 18.05 -42.00
CA MET A 1 -4.04 18.30 -40.56
C MET A 1 -2.98 19.37 -40.42
N SER A 2 -3.28 20.47 -39.72
CA SER A 2 -2.38 21.63 -39.60
C SER A 2 -1.08 21.24 -38.88
N ARG A 3 0.08 21.68 -39.39
CA ARG A 3 1.41 21.51 -38.75
C ARG A 3 1.40 21.89 -37.27
N ARG A 4 0.52 22.81 -36.86
CA ARG A 4 0.32 23.23 -35.46
C ARG A 4 -0.25 22.11 -34.57
N ILE A 5 -1.13 21.26 -35.10
CA ILE A 5 -1.71 20.12 -34.37
C ILE A 5 -0.66 19.00 -34.24
N LEU A 6 0.16 18.78 -35.27
CA LEU A 6 1.25 17.79 -35.23
C LEU A 6 2.32 18.15 -34.19
N VAL A 7 2.68 19.44 -34.08
CA VAL A 7 3.64 19.93 -33.08
C VAL A 7 3.07 19.84 -31.65
N LEU A 8 1.78 20.09 -31.47
CA LEU A 8 1.13 19.95 -30.16
C LEU A 8 1.04 18.49 -29.70
N VAL A 9 0.77 17.55 -30.62
CA VAL A 9 0.72 16.11 -30.29
C VAL A 9 2.11 15.55 -29.99
N ILE A 10 3.14 15.97 -30.73
CA ILE A 10 4.54 15.58 -30.46
C ILE A 10 5.05 16.21 -29.14
N GLY A 11 4.68 17.46 -28.86
CA GLY A 11 5.00 18.14 -27.60
C GLY A 11 4.37 17.47 -26.37
N LEU A 12 3.15 16.94 -26.51
CA LEU A 12 2.45 16.21 -25.44
C LEU A 12 3.04 14.81 -25.18
N MET A 13 3.63 14.17 -26.20
CA MET A 13 4.30 12.87 -26.05
C MET A 13 5.66 12.97 -25.35
N LEU A 14 6.37 14.10 -25.49
CA LEU A 14 7.71 14.27 -24.92
C LEU A 14 7.71 14.66 -23.43
N THR A 15 6.60 15.16 -22.89
CA THR A 15 6.46 15.48 -21.46
C THR A 15 6.07 14.27 -20.60
N GLY A 16 5.68 13.15 -21.22
CA GLY A 16 5.30 11.91 -20.51
C GLY A 16 6.47 11.06 -20.01
N MET A 17 7.73 11.40 -20.33
CA MET A 17 8.91 10.59 -19.99
C MET A 17 9.87 11.24 -18.99
N VAL A 18 9.44 12.26 -18.24
CA VAL A 18 10.18 12.76 -17.06
C VAL A 18 9.43 12.39 -15.78
N GLY A 19 9.06 11.12 -15.66
CA GLY A 19 8.53 10.52 -14.45
C GLY A 19 9.67 10.08 -13.53
N CYS A 20 9.94 10.89 -12.51
CA CYS A 20 10.57 10.54 -11.22
C CYS A 20 11.54 9.34 -11.19
N SER A 21 12.71 9.45 -11.82
CA SER A 21 13.86 8.59 -11.52
C SER A 21 14.60 9.07 -10.27
N SER A 22 13.89 9.25 -9.15
CA SER A 22 14.51 9.50 -7.85
C SER A 22 14.74 8.18 -7.15
N HIS A 23 15.88 7.53 -7.43
CA HIS A 23 16.51 6.50 -6.58
C HIS A 23 15.53 5.60 -5.81
N HIS A 24 14.72 4.80 -6.52
CA HIS A 24 14.13 3.61 -5.90
C HIS A 24 15.23 2.55 -5.76
N HIS A 25 16.13 2.74 -4.79
CA HIS A 25 16.93 1.63 -4.29
C HIS A 25 15.94 0.58 -3.78
N GLY A 26 15.81 -0.49 -4.56
CA GLY A 26 15.02 -1.65 -4.21
C GLY A 26 15.49 -2.21 -2.88
N SER A 27 14.71 -1.96 -1.83
CA SER A 27 14.71 -2.80 -0.63
C SER A 27 13.96 -4.11 -0.96
N TYR A 28 14.49 -4.85 -1.93
CA TYR A 28 14.03 -6.19 -2.33
C TYR A 28 15.01 -7.25 -1.84
N GLY A 29 15.55 -7.08 -0.64
CA GLY A 29 16.24 -8.15 0.08
C GLY A 29 15.20 -9.12 0.63
N TYR A 30 15.23 -10.38 0.17
CA TYR A 30 14.34 -11.51 0.51
C TYR A 30 14.30 -11.88 2.02
N GLY A 31 14.88 -11.07 2.92
CA GLY A 31 14.88 -11.28 4.37
C GLY A 31 14.51 -10.04 5.22
N LYS A 32 14.39 -8.84 4.64
CA LYS A 32 14.00 -7.62 5.40
C LYS A 32 12.49 -7.47 5.55
N GLY A 33 11.70 -8.15 4.71
CA GLY A 33 10.24 -8.09 4.73
C GLY A 33 9.64 -8.68 6.00
N ASP A 34 10.05 -9.89 6.38
CA ASP A 34 9.50 -10.56 7.56
C ASP A 34 9.88 -9.87 8.86
N TYR A 35 11.10 -9.33 8.94
CA TYR A 35 11.51 -8.48 10.05
C TYR A 35 10.62 -7.23 10.17
N TYR A 36 10.34 -6.55 9.05
CA TYR A 36 9.45 -5.39 9.03
C TYR A 36 8.03 -5.74 9.51
N TRP A 37 7.45 -6.84 9.02
CA TRP A 37 6.12 -7.29 9.43
C TRP A 37 6.07 -7.70 10.90
N SER A 38 7.10 -8.39 11.38
CA SER A 38 7.21 -8.78 12.79
C SER A 38 7.32 -7.56 13.70
N LYS A 39 8.16 -6.59 13.34
CA LYS A 39 8.30 -5.34 14.10
C LYS A 39 6.99 -4.54 14.10
N ALA A 40 6.37 -4.33 12.94
CA ALA A 40 5.11 -3.60 12.85
C ALA A 40 3.98 -4.28 13.64
N GLY A 41 3.93 -5.62 13.61
CA GLY A 41 2.99 -6.39 14.42
C GLY A 41 3.22 -6.24 15.92
N LYS A 42 4.48 -6.30 16.37
CA LYS A 42 4.85 -6.09 17.78
C LYS A 42 4.55 -4.66 18.25
N ASP A 43 4.93 -3.65 17.46
CA ASP A 43 4.67 -2.25 17.76
C ASP A 43 3.16 -2.03 17.91
N MET A 44 2.34 -2.63 17.04
CA MET A 44 0.89 -2.51 17.11
C MET A 44 0.27 -3.29 18.28
N SER A 45 0.76 -4.48 18.59
CA SER A 45 0.35 -5.24 19.79
C SER A 45 0.61 -4.42 21.06
N GLY A 46 1.78 -3.78 21.15
CA GLY A 46 2.11 -2.90 22.27
C GLY A 46 1.17 -1.69 22.39
N LEU A 47 0.72 -1.11 21.26
CA LEU A 47 -0.28 -0.05 21.27
C LEU A 47 -1.66 -0.56 21.73
N ILE A 48 -2.04 -1.77 21.31
CA ILE A 48 -3.30 -2.41 21.74
C ILE A 48 -3.28 -2.66 23.24
N GLU A 49 -2.22 -3.28 23.76
CA GLU A 49 -2.05 -3.54 25.19
C GLU A 49 -2.02 -2.27 26.05
N LYS A 50 -1.50 -1.17 25.50
CA LYS A 50 -1.48 0.13 26.16
C LYS A 50 -2.86 0.75 26.31
N HIS A 51 -3.74 0.56 25.33
CA HIS A 51 -4.99 1.32 25.21
C HIS A 51 -6.26 0.51 25.51
N VAL A 52 -6.25 -0.79 25.26
CA VAL A 52 -7.40 -1.67 25.52
C VAL A 52 -7.27 -2.24 26.94
N LYS A 53 -8.25 -1.92 27.79
CA LYS A 53 -8.14 -2.19 29.24
C LYS A 53 -8.45 -3.64 29.61
N ASP A 54 -9.35 -4.26 28.86
CA ASP A 54 -9.83 -5.63 29.10
C ASP A 54 -8.86 -6.64 28.43
N PRO A 55 -8.22 -7.53 29.21
CA PRO A 55 -7.28 -8.53 28.67
C PRO A 55 -7.90 -9.46 27.62
N GLU A 56 -9.19 -9.79 27.75
CA GLU A 56 -9.87 -10.64 26.77
C GLU A 56 -10.07 -9.89 25.45
N LYS A 57 -10.40 -8.60 25.51
CA LYS A 57 -10.47 -7.74 24.31
C LYS A 57 -9.10 -7.55 23.67
N VAL A 58 -8.03 -7.37 24.46
CA VAL A 58 -6.65 -7.30 23.93
C VAL A 58 -6.35 -8.52 23.07
N LYS A 59 -6.68 -9.72 23.56
CA LYS A 59 -6.48 -10.96 22.81
C LYS A 59 -7.28 -10.96 21.50
N GLN A 60 -8.58 -10.67 21.55
CA GLN A 60 -9.45 -10.65 20.37
C GLN A 60 -9.02 -9.60 19.33
N VAL A 61 -8.60 -8.42 19.78
CA VAL A 61 -8.07 -7.35 18.92
C VAL A 61 -6.76 -7.78 18.27
N ASN A 62 -5.87 -8.42 19.01
CA ASN A 62 -4.60 -8.94 18.48
C ASN A 62 -4.80 -10.08 17.47
N GLU A 63 -5.82 -10.93 17.65
CA GLU A 63 -6.21 -11.92 16.64
C GLU A 63 -6.62 -11.24 15.33
N VAL A 64 -7.47 -10.21 15.40
CA VAL A 64 -7.88 -9.43 14.23
C VAL A 64 -6.69 -8.71 13.57
N LEU A 65 -5.76 -8.19 14.37
CA LEU A 65 -4.51 -7.62 13.84
C LEU A 65 -3.68 -8.67 13.09
N GLY A 66 -3.59 -9.90 13.60
CA GLY A 66 -2.94 -11.02 12.92
C GLY A 66 -3.57 -11.34 11.57
N GLU A 67 -4.90 -11.32 11.49
CA GLU A 67 -5.64 -11.46 10.23
C GLU A 67 -5.30 -10.33 9.24
N ILE A 68 -5.21 -9.08 9.71
CA ILE A 68 -4.84 -7.92 8.87
C ILE A 68 -3.41 -8.08 8.32
N ILE A 69 -2.44 -8.46 9.16
CA ILE A 69 -1.05 -8.66 8.74
C ILE A 69 -0.96 -9.78 7.70
N THR A 70 -1.72 -10.85 7.88
CA THR A 70 -1.78 -11.98 6.94
C THR A 70 -2.32 -11.53 5.58
N GLU A 71 -3.41 -10.76 5.55
CA GLU A 71 -3.97 -10.22 4.31
C GLU A 71 -2.99 -9.25 3.62
N LEU A 72 -2.32 -8.38 4.38
CA LEU A 72 -1.30 -7.47 3.84
C LEU A 72 -0.13 -8.22 3.20
N LYS A 73 0.35 -9.30 3.83
CA LYS A 73 1.41 -10.15 3.27
C LYS A 73 0.95 -10.82 1.99
N SER A 74 -0.24 -11.40 1.98
CA SER A 74 -0.81 -12.06 0.80
C SER A 74 -1.00 -11.09 -0.36
N ALA A 75 -1.60 -9.92 -0.09
CA ALA A 75 -1.83 -8.87 -1.09
C ALA A 75 -0.51 -8.36 -1.69
N ARG A 76 0.54 -8.20 -0.86
CA ARG A 76 1.88 -7.83 -1.34
C ARG A 76 2.44 -8.88 -2.29
N GLU A 77 2.31 -10.16 -1.96
CA GLU A 77 2.83 -11.23 -2.81
C GLU A 77 2.05 -11.35 -4.12
N GLN A 78 0.72 -11.28 -4.08
CA GLN A 78 -0.12 -11.24 -5.28
C GLN A 78 0.27 -10.05 -6.18
N HIS A 79 0.49 -8.87 -5.61
CA HIS A 79 0.93 -7.69 -6.38
C HIS A 79 2.27 -7.92 -7.08
N ARG A 80 3.23 -8.59 -6.41
CA ARG A 80 4.52 -8.95 -7.03
C ARG A 80 4.33 -9.94 -8.19
N GLN A 81 3.43 -10.90 -8.05
CA GLN A 81 3.13 -11.87 -9.09
C GLN A 81 2.50 -11.20 -10.31
N TYR A 82 1.53 -10.30 -10.13
CA TYR A 82 0.96 -9.52 -11.24
C TYR A 82 2.01 -8.65 -11.93
N HIS A 83 2.88 -7.97 -11.17
CA HIS A 83 3.99 -7.22 -11.78
C HIS A 83 4.92 -8.11 -12.59
N ARG A 84 5.26 -9.30 -12.08
CA ARG A 84 6.07 -10.28 -12.81
C ARG A 84 5.39 -10.73 -14.11
N ALA A 85 4.10 -11.04 -14.05
CA ALA A 85 3.32 -11.42 -15.21
C ALA A 85 3.28 -10.31 -16.27
N LEU A 86 3.15 -9.04 -15.86
CA LEU A 86 3.24 -7.89 -16.77
C LEU A 86 4.62 -7.77 -17.41
N TYR A 87 5.71 -7.99 -16.66
CA TYR A 87 7.07 -7.98 -17.22
C TYR A 87 7.28 -9.11 -18.23
N GLU A 88 6.82 -10.32 -17.92
CA GLU A 88 6.92 -11.49 -18.80
C GLU A 88 6.07 -11.29 -20.06
N LEU A 89 4.86 -10.75 -19.94
CA LEU A 89 4.00 -10.43 -21.08
C LEU A 89 4.64 -9.35 -21.99
N ASN A 90 5.18 -8.29 -21.41
CA ASN A 90 5.84 -7.22 -22.16
C ASN A 90 7.10 -7.69 -22.91
N ALA A 91 7.75 -8.76 -22.44
CA ALA A 91 8.88 -9.36 -23.14
C ALA A 91 8.46 -10.25 -24.33
N ASN A 92 7.18 -10.62 -24.43
CA ASN A 92 6.66 -11.47 -25.50
C ASN A 92 6.07 -10.63 -26.65
N TYR A 93 6.79 -10.55 -27.76
CA TYR A 93 6.35 -9.81 -28.96
C TYR A 93 5.02 -10.32 -29.56
N ALA A 94 4.72 -11.61 -29.38
CA ALA A 94 3.50 -12.22 -29.90
C ALA A 94 2.30 -12.10 -28.94
N ALA A 95 2.49 -11.49 -27.76
CA ALA A 95 1.41 -11.32 -26.79
C ALA A 95 0.31 -10.40 -27.34
N PRO A 96 -0.96 -10.83 -27.33
CA PRO A 96 -2.07 -9.99 -27.74
C PRO A 96 -2.36 -8.89 -26.68
N PRO A 97 -2.80 -7.69 -27.07
CA PRO A 97 -3.12 -6.60 -26.13
C PRO A 97 -4.17 -6.97 -25.06
N GLU A 98 -5.06 -7.90 -25.38
CA GLU A 98 -6.12 -8.38 -24.50
C GLU A 98 -5.54 -9.04 -23.23
N ASP A 99 -4.42 -9.76 -23.34
CA ASP A 99 -3.76 -10.39 -22.20
C ASP A 99 -3.22 -9.34 -21.22
N PHE A 100 -2.78 -8.19 -21.73
CA PHE A 100 -2.33 -7.08 -20.88
C PHE A 100 -3.51 -6.49 -20.10
N THR A 101 -4.64 -6.24 -20.78
CA THR A 101 -5.84 -5.71 -20.12
C THR A 101 -6.38 -6.68 -19.07
N LYS A 102 -6.34 -7.99 -19.35
CA LYS A 102 -6.76 -9.02 -18.40
C LYS A 102 -5.92 -9.01 -17.13
N ILE A 103 -4.59 -8.95 -17.24
CA ILE A 103 -3.71 -8.90 -16.05
C ILE A 103 -3.98 -7.63 -15.23
N LEU A 104 -4.21 -6.49 -15.88
CA LEU A 104 -4.57 -5.25 -15.18
C LEU A 104 -5.90 -5.34 -14.45
N ASP A 105 -6.92 -5.92 -15.07
CA ASP A 105 -8.24 -6.09 -14.46
C ASP A 105 -8.17 -7.04 -13.25
N GLU A 106 -7.46 -8.15 -13.37
CA GLU A 106 -7.23 -9.08 -12.27
C GLU A 106 -6.46 -8.43 -11.12
N LEU A 107 -5.41 -7.66 -11.42
CA LEU A 107 -4.67 -6.88 -10.44
C LEU A 107 -5.59 -5.87 -9.71
N ASN A 108 -6.38 -5.11 -10.45
CA ASN A 108 -7.29 -4.12 -9.87
C ASN A 108 -8.34 -4.78 -8.96
N ASN A 109 -8.93 -5.88 -9.42
CA ASN A 109 -9.90 -6.65 -8.65
C ASN A 109 -9.29 -7.25 -7.39
N SER A 110 -8.06 -7.79 -7.47
CA SER A 110 -7.31 -8.28 -6.31
C SER A 110 -7.07 -7.15 -5.29
N ARG A 111 -6.61 -5.98 -5.75
CA ARG A 111 -6.39 -4.81 -4.87
C ARG A 111 -7.67 -4.37 -4.17
N MET A 112 -8.78 -4.30 -4.89
CA MET A 112 -10.08 -3.93 -4.30
C MET A 112 -10.54 -4.96 -3.27
N ARG A 113 -10.40 -6.26 -3.56
CA ARG A 113 -10.76 -7.34 -2.64
C ARG A 113 -9.97 -7.28 -1.33
N SER A 114 -8.65 -7.17 -1.42
CA SER A 114 -7.80 -7.10 -0.21
C SER A 114 -8.05 -5.81 0.57
N ALA A 115 -8.22 -4.67 -0.09
CA ALA A 115 -8.56 -3.41 0.57
C ALA A 115 -9.90 -3.50 1.32
N GLY A 116 -10.93 -4.08 0.69
CA GLY A 116 -12.23 -4.31 1.31
C GLY A 116 -12.14 -5.21 2.54
N LYS A 117 -11.36 -6.30 2.45
CA LYS A 117 -11.15 -7.21 3.58
C LYS A 117 -10.41 -6.54 4.75
N ILE A 118 -9.33 -5.81 4.48
CA ILE A 118 -8.59 -5.06 5.51
C ILE A 118 -9.48 -4.01 6.17
N LEU A 119 -10.30 -3.30 5.39
CA LEU A 119 -11.25 -2.33 5.94
C LEU A 119 -12.29 -3.00 6.84
N GLY A 120 -12.86 -4.12 6.40
CA GLY A 120 -13.79 -4.92 7.21
C GLY A 120 -13.16 -5.39 8.53
N LEU A 121 -11.91 -5.85 8.50
CA LEU A 121 -11.16 -6.23 9.70
C LEU A 121 -10.91 -5.04 10.63
N ARG A 122 -10.61 -3.85 10.10
CA ARG A 122 -10.50 -2.64 10.93
C ARG A 122 -11.82 -2.28 11.60
N PHE A 123 -12.96 -2.46 10.93
CA PHE A 123 -14.28 -2.29 11.55
C PHE A 123 -14.57 -3.34 12.62
N LYS A 124 -14.21 -4.61 12.39
CA LYS A 124 -14.27 -5.67 13.41
C LYS A 124 -13.44 -5.29 14.64
N MET A 125 -12.21 -4.84 14.42
CA MET A 125 -11.31 -4.37 15.49
C MET A 125 -11.93 -3.20 16.29
N LYS A 126 -12.49 -2.21 15.59
CA LYS A 126 -13.22 -1.09 16.22
C LYS A 126 -14.40 -1.58 17.06
N GLY A 127 -15.17 -2.57 16.56
CA GLY A 127 -16.35 -3.11 17.24
C GLY A 127 -16.05 -3.86 18.54
N LEU A 128 -14.80 -4.29 18.75
CA LEU A 128 -14.36 -4.93 19.99
C LEU A 128 -14.03 -3.92 21.11
N MET A 129 -13.84 -2.64 20.75
CA MET A 129 -13.37 -1.60 21.65
C MET A 129 -14.48 -0.63 22.04
N THR A 130 -14.28 0.07 23.15
CA THR A 130 -15.06 1.29 23.43
C THR A 130 -14.65 2.42 22.47
N ALA A 131 -15.49 3.46 22.38
CA ALA A 131 -15.20 4.64 21.57
C ALA A 131 -13.90 5.34 22.00
N GLU A 132 -13.63 5.40 23.31
CA GLU A 132 -12.42 6.01 23.88
C GLU A 132 -11.16 5.20 23.54
N GLU A 133 -11.20 3.88 23.73
CA GLU A 133 -10.09 2.97 23.40
C GLU A 133 -9.76 3.03 21.90
N TRP A 134 -10.79 3.04 21.04
CA TRP A 134 -10.61 3.20 19.59
C TRP A 134 -10.03 4.56 19.22
N ALA A 135 -10.51 5.64 19.84
CA ALA A 135 -10.01 6.99 19.57
C ALA A 135 -8.52 7.12 19.94
N ALA A 136 -8.13 6.61 21.12
CA ALA A 136 -6.74 6.62 21.58
C ALA A 136 -5.84 5.79 20.66
N LEU A 137 -6.23 4.54 20.36
CA LEU A 137 -5.45 3.66 19.49
C LEU A 137 -5.32 4.25 18.08
N SER A 138 -6.42 4.68 17.46
CA SER A 138 -6.40 5.20 16.08
C SER A 138 -5.63 6.51 15.94
N GLY A 139 -5.59 7.34 16.99
CA GLY A 139 -4.72 8.52 17.08
C GLY A 139 -3.24 8.14 16.97
N GLU A 140 -2.77 7.22 17.83
CA GLU A 140 -1.36 6.79 17.80
C GLU A 140 -1.01 6.00 16.53
N MET A 141 -1.94 5.22 15.97
CA MET A 141 -1.75 4.56 14.66
C MET A 141 -1.49 5.59 13.55
N LYS A 142 -2.19 6.72 13.55
CA LYS A 142 -2.01 7.80 12.56
C LYS A 142 -0.62 8.44 12.69
N GLU A 143 -0.16 8.68 13.91
CA GLU A 143 1.18 9.22 14.19
C GLU A 143 2.30 8.20 13.94
N TYR A 144 2.04 6.92 14.15
CA TYR A 144 2.97 5.86 13.76
C TYR A 144 3.10 5.81 12.24
N GLY A 145 1.98 5.85 11.50
CA GLY A 145 1.97 5.86 10.04
C GLY A 145 2.67 7.09 9.43
N SER A 146 2.47 8.29 9.99
CA SER A 146 3.11 9.51 9.49
C SER A 146 4.64 9.47 9.63
N ARG A 147 5.20 8.73 10.58
CA ARG A 147 6.66 8.55 10.68
C ARG A 147 7.26 7.70 9.55
N TYR A 148 6.47 6.82 8.94
CA TYR A 148 6.90 5.99 7.81
C TYR A 148 6.55 6.61 6.44
N TYR A 149 5.44 7.33 6.33
CA TYR A 149 4.99 7.95 5.07
C TYR A 149 5.24 9.46 4.97
N GLY A 150 5.47 10.16 6.08
CA GLY A 150 5.50 11.63 6.17
C GLY A 150 6.82 12.30 5.83
N LYS A 151 7.93 11.57 5.69
CA LYS A 151 9.20 12.15 5.22
C LYS A 151 9.19 12.56 3.73
N GLY A 152 8.11 12.30 3.00
CA GLY A 152 7.95 12.71 1.59
C GLY A 152 7.07 13.94 1.35
N ALA A 153 6.46 14.53 2.39
CA ALA A 153 5.48 15.62 2.22
C ALA A 153 6.06 17.03 2.54
N GLU A 154 7.25 17.13 3.12
CA GLU A 154 7.85 18.41 3.54
C GLU A 154 8.85 19.02 2.55
N THR A 155 9.13 18.40 1.40
CA THR A 155 10.15 18.89 0.44
C THR A 155 9.61 19.70 -0.73
N THR A 156 8.40 20.25 -0.67
CA THR A 156 7.89 21.18 -1.71
C THR A 156 7.15 22.37 -1.12
N ALA A 157 7.83 23.17 -0.32
CA ALA A 157 7.52 24.60 -0.24
C ALA A 157 8.45 25.33 -1.22
N PRO A 158 7.96 25.90 -2.34
CA PRO A 158 8.78 26.81 -3.13
C PRO A 158 9.09 28.05 -2.30
N ALA A 159 10.35 28.47 -2.29
CA ALA A 159 10.76 29.74 -1.68
C ALA A 159 9.96 30.90 -2.31
N PRO A 160 9.53 31.89 -1.52
CA PRO A 160 8.86 33.07 -2.07
C PRO A 160 9.87 33.90 -2.89
N HIS A 161 9.52 34.06 -4.16
CA HIS A 161 9.99 35.03 -5.18
C HIS A 161 11.40 35.62 -5.09
#